data_AF-P84881-F1
#
_entry.id   AF-P84881-F1
#
_cell.length_a   1.000
_cell.length_b   1.000
_cell.length_c   1.000
_cell.angle_alpha   90.00
_cell.angle_beta   90.00
_cell.angle_gamma   90.00
#
_symmetry.space_group_name_H-M   'P 1'
#
loop_
_entity.id
_entity.type
_entity.pdbx_description
1 polymer ?
#
loop_
_entity_poly.entity_id
_entity_poly.type
_entity_poly.pdbx_seq_one_letter_code
_entity_poly.pdbx_strand_id
1 'polypeptide(L)'
;ASPVLDANGDPLVPGGQYYVLPHIWPGPGGLSFEKTGNQTCPVSVFQLPRLPLEQNNGKPLVFTPVSETDDINEDTAVEIAFAEPPSCAESGKWLIVNDFKEEYWSVGIGGPQDHEGYQTLTGYFKIHKVGSFAYMFSFLPFVR
;
A
#
# COMPACT_ATOMS: atom_id res chain seq x y z
N ALA A 1 -13.30 -16.38 0.89
CA ALA A 1 -12.11 -16.97 1.54
C ALA A 1 -12.13 -16.71 3.06
N SER A 2 -11.00 -16.96 3.74
CA SER A 2 -10.77 -16.57 5.14
C SER A 2 -10.66 -15.04 5.28
N PRO A 3 -11.05 -14.47 6.43
CA PRO A 3 -10.88 -13.05 6.70
C PRO A 3 -9.39 -12.68 6.84
N VAL A 4 -9.04 -11.48 6.40
CA VAL A 4 -7.75 -10.87 6.74
C VAL A 4 -7.86 -10.33 8.16
N LEU A 5 -6.94 -10.73 9.04
CA LEU A 5 -6.97 -10.37 10.46
C LEU A 5 -5.88 -9.34 10.77
N ASP A 6 -6.18 -8.41 11.67
CA ASP A 6 -5.22 -7.47 12.22
C ASP A 6 -4.33 -8.09 13.32
N ALA A 7 -3.50 -7.27 13.95
CA ALA A 7 -2.59 -7.71 15.02
C ALA A 7 -3.31 -8.15 16.31
N ASN A 8 -4.58 -7.76 16.51
CA ASN A 8 -5.40 -8.18 17.64
C ASN A 8 -6.18 -9.48 17.33
N GLY A 9 -6.18 -9.94 16.08
CA GLY A 9 -6.94 -11.09 15.62
C GLY A 9 -8.35 -10.75 15.15
N ASP A 10 -8.67 -9.47 14.99
CA ASP A 10 -9.96 -8.99 14.51
C ASP A 10 -9.95 -8.87 12.97
N PRO A 11 -11.05 -9.17 12.26
CA PRO A 11 -11.15 -8.96 10.83
C PRO A 11 -10.91 -7.49 10.42
N LEU A 12 -10.24 -7.27 9.28
CA LEU A 12 -10.17 -5.94 8.68
C LEU A 12 -11.56 -5.46 8.26
N VAL A 13 -11.86 -4.20 8.60
CA VAL A 13 -13.12 -3.54 8.26
C VAL A 13 -12.88 -2.55 7.11
N PRO A 14 -13.70 -2.56 6.04
CA PRO A 14 -13.66 -1.56 4.99
C PRO A 14 -13.71 -0.13 5.55
N GLY A 15 -12.80 0.74 5.10
CA GLY A 15 -12.70 2.12 5.62
C GLY A 15 -11.93 2.25 6.95
N GLY A 16 -11.61 1.14 7.62
CA GLY A 16 -10.73 1.14 8.79
C GLY A 16 -9.31 1.59 8.43
N GLN A 17 -8.63 2.21 9.40
CA GLN A 17 -7.26 2.71 9.23
C GLN A 17 -6.26 1.78 9.92
N TYR A 18 -5.29 1.26 9.16
CA TYR A 18 -4.33 0.27 9.64
C TYR A 18 -2.90 0.65 9.29
N TYR A 19 -1.98 0.45 10.24
CA TYR A 19 -0.55 0.51 9.94
C TYR A 19 -0.09 -0.84 9.41
N VAL A 20 0.72 -0.83 8.35
CA VAL A 20 1.35 -2.03 7.81
C VAL A 20 2.77 -2.10 8.33
N LEU A 21 3.06 -3.15 9.11
CA LEU A 21 4.36 -3.38 9.74
C LEU A 21 4.99 -4.68 9.23
N PRO A 22 6.33 -4.76 9.19
CA PRO A 22 7.00 -6.02 8.91
C PRO A 22 6.71 -7.03 10.02
N HIS A 23 6.49 -8.29 9.63
CA HIS A 23 6.26 -9.36 10.61
C HIS A 23 7.47 -9.64 11.50
N ILE A 24 8.69 -9.43 10.99
CA ILE A 24 9.94 -9.74 11.70
C ILE A 24 10.33 -8.55 12.60
N TRP A 25 10.47 -8.82 13.90
CA TRP A 25 10.97 -7.87 14.89
C TRP A 25 12.28 -8.36 15.53
N PRO A 26 13.29 -7.49 15.76
CA PRO A 26 13.34 -6.08 15.38
C PRO A 26 13.58 -5.89 13.88
N GLY A 27 12.97 -4.86 13.30
CA GLY A 27 13.00 -4.62 11.86
C GLY A 27 12.82 -3.16 11.46
N PRO A 28 12.64 -2.89 10.15
CA PRO A 28 12.24 -1.58 9.66
C PRO A 28 10.86 -1.16 10.22
N GLY A 29 10.48 0.09 9.95
CA GLY A 29 9.17 0.60 10.31
C GLY A 29 8.07 0.22 9.32
N GLY A 30 6.93 0.87 9.47
CA GLY A 30 5.80 0.72 8.55
C GLY A 30 5.98 1.49 7.26
N LEU A 31 4.89 1.56 6.50
CA LEU A 31 4.89 2.17 5.16
C LEU A 31 4.58 3.67 5.23
N SER A 32 5.24 4.44 4.38
CA SER A 32 5.03 5.88 4.19
C SER A 32 5.25 6.24 2.71
N PHE A 33 5.25 7.53 2.38
CA PHE A 33 5.55 8.05 1.04
C PHE A 33 6.61 9.16 1.09
N GLU A 34 7.46 9.22 0.06
CA GLU A 34 8.54 10.21 -0.08
C GLU A 34 8.75 10.60 -1.55
N LYS A 35 9.60 11.62 -1.80
CA LYS A 35 10.01 12.02 -3.15
C LYS A 35 11.16 11.14 -3.62
N THR A 36 11.10 10.67 -4.85
CA THR A 36 12.21 9.98 -5.51
C THR A 36 12.57 10.65 -6.84
N GLY A 37 13.84 10.58 -7.23
CA GLY A 37 14.32 11.16 -8.49
C GLY A 37 13.98 12.64 -8.62
N ASN A 38 13.27 13.00 -9.70
CA ASN A 38 12.89 14.37 -10.01
C ASN A 38 11.46 14.73 -9.56
N GLN A 39 10.80 13.90 -8.76
CA GLN A 39 9.43 14.15 -8.31
C GLN A 39 9.36 15.39 -7.40
N THR A 40 8.37 16.25 -7.64
CA THR A 40 8.09 17.43 -6.81
C THR A 40 7.13 17.12 -5.65
N CYS A 41 6.26 16.12 -5.82
CA CYS A 41 5.32 15.62 -4.82
C CYS A 41 5.82 14.28 -4.22
N PRO A 42 5.67 14.02 -2.90
CA PRO A 42 6.15 12.78 -2.29
C PRO A 42 5.16 11.62 -2.55
N VAL A 43 5.26 11.00 -3.72
CA VAL A 43 4.30 10.01 -4.20
C VAL A 43 4.86 8.59 -4.33
N SER A 44 6.11 8.37 -3.93
CA SER A 44 6.71 7.03 -3.95
C SER A 44 6.53 6.35 -2.61
N VAL A 45 5.93 5.16 -2.58
CA VAL A 45 5.71 4.40 -1.36
C VAL A 45 7.02 3.74 -0.94
N PHE A 46 7.37 3.86 0.34
CA PHE A 46 8.58 3.26 0.89
C PHE A 46 8.32 2.72 2.29
N GLN A 47 9.20 1.81 2.72
CA GLN A 47 9.22 1.32 4.10
C GLN A 47 10.18 2.17 4.92
N LEU A 48 9.72 2.67 6.07
CA LEU A 48 10.55 3.47 6.96
C LEU A 48 11.79 2.67 7.41
N PRO A 49 12.97 3.30 7.49
CA PRO A 49 14.09 2.68 8.18
C PRO A 49 13.71 2.47 9.65
N ARG A 50 14.54 1.75 10.40
CA ARG A 50 14.33 1.59 11.83
C ARG A 50 14.39 2.96 12.52
N LEU A 51 13.25 3.42 13.04
CA LEU A 51 13.09 4.68 13.77
C LEU A 51 12.72 4.42 15.24
N PRO A 52 12.79 5.43 16.13
CA PRO A 52 12.20 5.33 17.47
C PRO A 52 10.73 4.89 17.40
N LEU A 53 10.28 4.11 18.39
CA LEU A 53 8.99 3.38 18.35
C LEU A 53 7.80 4.27 17.96
N GLU A 54 7.76 5.51 18.46
CA GLU A 54 6.69 6.49 18.19
C GLU A 54 6.57 6.89 16.70
N GLN A 55 7.66 6.80 15.94
CA GLN A 55 7.72 7.18 14.53
C GLN A 55 7.76 5.95 13.61
N ASN A 56 7.81 4.75 14.18
CA ASN A 56 8.10 3.53 13.44
C ASN A 56 6.84 2.95 12.74
N ASN A 57 5.66 3.54 12.93
CA ASN A 57 4.41 3.02 12.34
C ASN A 57 4.18 3.45 10.88
N GLY A 58 4.75 4.58 10.46
CA GLY A 58 4.46 5.15 9.14
C GLY A 58 3.10 5.85 9.07
N LYS A 59 2.44 5.75 7.92
CA LYS A 59 1.14 6.35 7.63
C LYS A 59 0.05 5.27 7.54
N PRO A 60 -1.16 5.54 8.04
CA PRO A 60 -2.24 4.55 8.02
C PRO A 60 -2.75 4.34 6.59
N LEU A 61 -3.05 3.07 6.27
CA LEU A 61 -3.71 2.65 5.04
C LEU A 61 -5.20 2.38 5.29
N VAL A 62 -5.98 2.59 4.24
CA VAL A 62 -7.38 2.20 4.11
C VAL A 62 -7.48 1.14 3.03
N PHE A 63 -8.21 0.07 3.32
CA PHE A 63 -8.52 -1.00 2.37
C PHE A 63 -9.99 -0.91 1.99
N THR A 64 -10.27 -0.80 0.69
CA THR A 64 -11.64 -0.70 0.17
C THR A 64 -11.90 -1.87 -0.77
N PRO A 65 -12.84 -2.77 -0.46
CA PRO A 65 -13.17 -3.88 -1.36
C PRO A 65 -13.79 -3.34 -2.65
N VAL A 66 -13.46 -4.00 -3.77
CA VAL A 66 -14.01 -3.64 -5.10
C VAL A 66 -15.48 -4.05 -5.24
N SER A 67 -15.87 -5.13 -4.58
CA SER A 67 -17.27 -5.55 -4.45
C SER A 67 -17.93 -4.88 -3.24
N GLU A 68 -19.25 -4.72 -3.28
CA GLU A 68 -20.06 -4.30 -2.13
C GLU A 68 -20.10 -5.43 -1.08
N THR A 69 -19.06 -5.53 -0.27
CA THR A 69 -18.91 -6.47 0.85
C THR A 69 -18.45 -5.72 2.09
N ASP A 70 -18.99 -6.09 3.24
CA ASP A 70 -18.57 -5.56 4.54
C ASP A 70 -17.30 -6.26 5.09
N ASP A 71 -16.88 -7.36 4.44
CA ASP A 71 -15.73 -8.16 4.85
C ASP A 71 -14.59 -8.10 3.82
N ILE A 72 -13.35 -8.03 4.33
CA ILE A 72 -12.12 -8.16 3.52
C ILE A 72 -11.53 -9.56 3.75
N ASN A 73 -11.72 -10.43 2.76
CA ASN A 73 -11.19 -11.79 2.76
C ASN A 73 -9.93 -11.91 1.89
N GLU A 74 -9.16 -12.99 2.04
CA GLU A 74 -7.89 -13.18 1.32
C GLU A 74 -8.02 -13.23 -0.23
N ASP A 75 -9.22 -13.54 -0.74
CA ASP A 75 -9.56 -13.56 -2.16
C ASP A 75 -10.18 -12.25 -2.66
N THR A 76 -10.47 -11.31 -1.77
CA THR A 76 -11.13 -10.05 -2.06
C THR A 76 -10.15 -9.11 -2.76
N ALA A 77 -10.52 -8.64 -3.95
CA ALA A 77 -9.80 -7.56 -4.61
C ALA A 77 -10.09 -6.24 -3.87
N VAL A 78 -9.04 -5.49 -3.53
CA VAL A 78 -9.13 -4.24 -2.78
C VAL A 78 -8.37 -3.12 -3.49
N GLU A 79 -8.86 -1.89 -3.33
CA GLU A 79 -8.05 -0.68 -3.45
C GLU A 79 -7.32 -0.45 -2.12
N ILE A 80 -6.06 -0.03 -2.20
CA ILE A 80 -5.24 0.35 -1.05
C ILE A 80 -4.95 1.84 -1.18
N ALA A 81 -5.15 2.61 -0.12
CA ALA A 81 -4.80 4.02 -0.11
C ALA A 81 -4.21 4.48 1.23
N PHE A 82 -3.28 5.42 1.23
CA PHE A 82 -2.98 6.16 2.46
C PHE A 82 -4.18 7.02 2.86
N ALA A 83 -4.54 7.03 4.14
CA ALA A 83 -5.65 7.84 4.63
C ALA A 83 -5.36 9.35 4.55
N GLU A 84 -4.08 9.72 4.64
CA GLU A 84 -3.59 11.10 4.63
C GLU A 84 -2.47 11.27 3.59
N PRO A 85 -2.80 11.33 2.28
CA PRO A 85 -1.83 11.59 1.23
C PRO A 85 -1.34 13.05 1.25
N PRO A 86 -0.22 13.38 0.59
CA PRO A 86 0.21 14.76 0.45
C PRO A 86 -0.79 15.54 -0.40
N SER A 87 -1.02 16.81 -0.06
CA SER A 87 -2.02 17.65 -0.75
C SER A 87 -1.76 17.91 -2.23
N CYS A 88 -0.56 17.58 -2.72
CA CYS A 88 -0.18 17.70 -4.13
C CYS A 88 -0.49 16.46 -4.97
N ALA A 89 -0.78 15.30 -4.34
CA ALA A 89 -1.09 14.08 -5.05
C ALA A 89 -2.57 14.04 -5.44
N GLU A 90 -2.90 13.43 -6.59
CA GLU A 90 -4.29 13.27 -7.03
C GLU A 90 -5.12 12.47 -6.00
N SER A 91 -4.51 11.45 -5.38
CA SER A 91 -5.13 10.62 -4.35
C SER A 91 -4.08 9.90 -3.50
N GLY A 92 -4.52 9.26 -2.42
CA GLY A 92 -3.68 8.31 -1.67
C GLY A 92 -3.66 6.90 -2.24
N LYS A 93 -4.38 6.63 -3.35
CA LYS A 93 -4.56 5.29 -3.90
C LYS A 93 -3.26 4.77 -4.48
N TRP A 94 -2.97 3.51 -4.21
CA TRP A 94 -1.79 2.82 -4.70
C TRP A 94 -1.91 2.47 -6.18
N LEU A 95 -0.81 2.65 -6.89
CA LEU A 95 -0.59 2.21 -8.27
C LEU A 95 0.83 1.66 -8.42
N ILE A 96 1.08 0.97 -9.52
CA ILE A 96 2.39 0.40 -9.81
C ILE A 96 3.12 1.31 -10.80
N VAL A 97 4.37 1.63 -10.51
CA VAL A 97 5.16 2.66 -11.21
C VAL A 97 6.51 2.08 -11.64
N ASN A 98 6.99 2.47 -12.82
CA ASN A 98 8.33 2.12 -13.31
C ASN A 98 8.95 3.35 -13.99
N ASP A 99 10.17 3.72 -13.58
CA ASP A 99 10.85 4.93 -14.04
C ASP A 99 11.74 4.73 -15.27
N PHE A 100 11.69 3.52 -15.86
CA PHE A 100 12.52 2.99 -16.95
C PHE A 100 14.03 2.98 -16.72
N LYS A 101 14.52 3.63 -15.67
CA LYS A 101 15.94 3.69 -15.29
C LYS A 101 16.28 2.53 -14.38
N GLU A 102 15.35 2.17 -13.53
CA GLU A 102 15.40 1.06 -12.61
C GLU A 102 14.70 -0.16 -13.23
N GLU A 103 15.30 -1.34 -13.10
CA GLU A 103 14.73 -2.60 -13.65
C GLU A 103 13.51 -3.10 -12.87
N TYR A 104 13.10 -2.40 -11.81
CA TYR A 104 12.02 -2.81 -10.93
C TYR A 104 10.79 -1.92 -11.03
N TRP A 105 9.64 -2.55 -10.79
CA TRP A 105 8.39 -1.85 -10.55
C TRP A 105 8.27 -1.55 -9.06
N SER A 106 7.83 -0.33 -8.73
CA SER A 106 7.59 0.12 -7.36
C SER A 106 6.12 0.46 -7.15
N VAL A 107 5.74 0.65 -5.89
CA VAL A 107 4.42 1.15 -5.53
C VAL A 107 4.50 2.66 -5.39
N GLY A 108 3.60 3.38 -6.05
CA GLY A 108 3.38 4.82 -5.89
C GLY A 108 2.00 5.11 -5.34
N ILE A 109 1.69 6.39 -5.16
CA ILE A 109 0.33 6.89 -4.90
C ILE A 109 -0.09 7.97 -5.89
N GLY A 110 -1.39 8.18 -6.03
CA GLY A 110 -1.95 9.23 -6.87
C GLY A 110 -2.40 8.71 -8.22
N GLY A 111 -2.17 9.49 -9.27
CA GLY A 111 -2.53 9.17 -10.65
C GLY A 111 -1.33 9.24 -11.60
N PRO A 112 -1.52 8.91 -12.90
CA PRO A 112 -0.44 8.96 -13.89
C PRO A 112 0.25 10.34 -14.00
N GLN A 113 -0.47 11.43 -13.70
CA GLN A 113 0.09 12.79 -13.72
C GLN A 113 1.07 13.06 -12.57
N ASP A 114 0.94 12.34 -11.45
CA ASP A 114 1.87 12.46 -10.32
C ASP A 114 3.24 11.81 -10.62
N HIS A 115 3.31 11.01 -11.69
CA HIS A 115 4.48 10.23 -12.10
C HIS A 115 4.91 10.57 -13.54
N GLU A 116 5.01 11.86 -13.87
CA GLU A 116 5.41 12.29 -15.22
C GLU A 116 6.76 11.70 -15.67
N GLY A 117 6.76 11.05 -16.84
CA GLY A 117 7.93 10.39 -17.40
C GLY A 117 8.12 8.93 -16.97
N TYR A 118 7.23 8.41 -16.12
CA TYR A 118 7.24 7.03 -15.64
C TYR A 118 6.11 6.24 -16.33
N GLN A 119 6.27 4.93 -16.46
CA GLN A 119 5.15 4.04 -16.79
C GLN A 119 4.33 3.75 -15.54
N THR A 120 3.01 3.85 -15.66
CA THR A 120 2.08 3.50 -14.58
C THR A 120 1.16 2.35 -14.98
N LEU A 121 0.92 1.43 -14.05
CA LEU A 121 -0.07 0.37 -14.14
C LEU A 121 -1.08 0.52 -13.00
N THR A 122 -2.35 0.62 -13.37
CA THR A 122 -3.48 0.59 -12.45
C THR A 122 -4.03 -0.83 -12.33
N GLY A 123 -4.57 -1.15 -11.16
CA GLY A 123 -5.04 -2.48 -10.85
C GLY A 123 -5.66 -2.52 -9.47
N TYR A 124 -6.04 -3.72 -9.05
CA TYR A 124 -6.42 -3.98 -7.67
C TYR A 124 -5.31 -4.72 -6.95
N PHE A 125 -5.43 -4.81 -5.63
CA PHE A 125 -4.55 -5.62 -4.81
C PHE A 125 -5.33 -6.76 -4.16
N LYS A 126 -4.62 -7.79 -3.72
CA LYS A 126 -5.12 -8.81 -2.81
C LYS A 126 -4.17 -8.93 -1.63
N ILE A 127 -4.73 -9.23 -0.48
CA ILE A 127 -3.99 -9.50 0.75
C ILE A 127 -4.15 -10.98 1.04
N HIS A 128 -3.07 -11.74 1.09
CA HIS A 128 -3.16 -13.19 1.35
C HIS A 128 -2.09 -13.61 2.33
N LYS A 129 -2.35 -14.68 3.06
CA LYS A 129 -1.50 -15.15 4.13
C LYS A 129 -0.21 -15.76 3.60
N VAL A 130 0.90 -15.46 4.26
CA VAL A 130 2.20 -16.10 4.04
C VAL A 130 2.68 -16.66 5.39
N GLY A 131 2.74 -17.98 5.50
CA GLY A 131 3.04 -18.65 6.77
C GLY A 131 1.89 -18.53 7.78
N SER A 132 2.23 -18.50 9.07
CA SER A 132 1.21 -18.55 10.15
C SER A 132 0.71 -17.17 10.59
N PHE A 133 1.51 -16.11 10.43
CA PHE A 133 1.31 -14.84 11.12
C PHE A 133 1.51 -13.59 10.24
N ALA A 134 1.80 -13.76 8.94
CA ALA A 134 2.08 -12.65 8.04
C ALA A 134 1.14 -12.65 6.84
N TYR A 135 1.02 -11.48 6.23
CA TYR A 135 0.30 -11.26 4.98
C TYR A 135 1.24 -10.67 3.93
N MET A 136 0.91 -10.89 2.66
CA MET A 136 1.59 -10.31 1.52
C MET A 136 0.56 -9.64 0.59
N PHE A 137 0.96 -8.52 0.00
CA PHE A 137 0.20 -7.88 -1.07
C PHE A 137 0.55 -8.50 -2.42
N SER A 138 -0.47 -8.80 -3.22
CA SER A 138 -0.33 -9.12 -4.64
C SER A 138 -1.05 -8.09 -5.47
N PHE A 139 -0.49 -7.77 -6.63
CA PHE A 139 -1.09 -6.84 -7.58
C PHE A 139 -1.79 -7.58 -8.72
N LEU A 140 -2.97 -7.07 -9.11
CA LEU A 140 -3.79 -7.55 -10.20
C LEU A 140 -3.96 -6.40 -11.22
N PRO A 141 -3.15 -6.36 -12.30
CA PRO A 141 -3.27 -5.29 -13.29
C PRO A 141 -4.64 -5.34 -13.97
N PHE A 142 -5.21 -4.19 -14.30
CA PHE A 142 -6.30 -4.13 -15.27
C PHE A 142 -5.74 -4.58 -16.61
N VAL A 143 -6.18 -5.73 -17.11
CA VAL A 143 -5.77 -6.24 -18.41
C VAL A 143 -6.14 -5.19 -19.47
N ARG A 144 -5.16 -4.77 -20.27
CA ARG A 144 -5.41 -3.98 -21.49
C ARG A 144 -5.79 -4.90 -22.64
#